data_AF-A0A1B7KN86-F1
#
_entry.id   AF-A0A1B7KN86-F1
#
_cell.length_a   1.000
_cell.length_b   1.000
_cell.length_c   1.000
_cell.angle_alpha   90.00
_cell.angle_beta   90.00
_cell.angle_gamma   90.00
#
_symmetry.space_group_name_H-M   'P 1'
#
loop_
_entity.id
_entity.type
_entity.pdbx_description
1 polymer ?
#
loop_
_entity_poly.entity_id
_entity_poly.type
_entity_poly.pdbx_seq_one_letter_code
_entity_poly.pdbx_strand_id
1 'polypeptide(L)'
;MMLYFSTFFCTAAVLLLTKMIYGVNTLTFINQCFLYGLTILVVGACIFIYQTGFFRFFFKGFRQMYQFIVPKPKILIREEERLANDVWWKEWRSRTLNNVKKILLGIGTGSIFISLIYYIKEF
;
A
#
# COMPACT_ATOMS: atom_id res chain seq x y z
N MET A 1 3.86 -7.32 -13.14
CA MET A 1 4.34 -6.11 -13.82
C MET A 1 3.23 -5.41 -14.59
N MET A 2 2.45 -6.10 -15.44
CA MET A 2 1.36 -5.46 -16.21
C MET A 2 0.40 -4.60 -15.37
N LEU A 3 -0.07 -5.11 -14.22
CA LEU A 3 -0.97 -4.34 -13.33
C LEU A 3 -0.37 -3.01 -12.87
N TYR A 4 0.93 -2.96 -12.59
CA TYR A 4 1.60 -1.73 -12.15
C TYR A 4 1.64 -0.69 -13.28
N PHE A 5 2.08 -1.09 -14.47
CA PHE A 5 2.14 -0.20 -15.63
C PHE A 5 0.75 0.29 -16.03
N SER A 6 -0.25 -0.59 -16.06
CA SER A 6 -1.63 -0.21 -16.33
C SER A 6 -2.14 0.84 -15.35
N THR A 7 -1.92 0.65 -14.05
CA THR A 7 -2.36 1.61 -13.04
C THR A 7 -1.64 2.96 -13.16
N PHE A 8 -0.34 2.94 -13.45
CA PHE A 8 0.47 4.14 -13.68
C PHE A 8 -0.08 4.96 -14.85
N PHE A 9 -0.30 4.33 -16.01
CA PHE A 9 -0.83 5.00 -17.20
C PHE A 9 -2.27 5.49 -17.00
N CYS A 10 -3.13 4.69 -16.36
CA CYS A 10 -4.50 5.11 -16.04
C CYS A 10 -4.52 6.33 -15.12
N THR A 11 -3.70 6.35 -14.05
CA THR A 11 -3.62 7.52 -13.19
C THR A 11 -3.09 8.74 -13.91
N ALA A 12 -2.13 8.55 -14.81
CA ALA A 12 -1.59 9.64 -15.58
C ALA A 12 -2.65 10.27 -16.48
N ALA A 13 -3.44 9.45 -17.18
CA ALA A 13 -4.55 9.90 -18.02
C ALA A 13 -5.63 10.63 -17.20
N VAL A 14 -6.06 10.06 -16.06
CA VAL A 14 -7.10 10.66 -15.21
C VAL A 14 -6.67 12.01 -14.65
N LEU A 15 -5.43 12.14 -14.16
CA LEU A 15 -4.93 13.40 -13.63
C LEU A 15 -4.82 14.49 -14.70
N LEU A 16 -4.40 14.12 -15.93
CA LEU A 16 -4.35 15.06 -17.06
C LEU A 16 -5.75 15.53 -17.48
N LEU A 17 -6.73 14.62 -17.53
CA LEU A 17 -8.13 14.97 -17.82
C LEU A 17 -8.71 15.88 -16.72
N THR A 18 -8.41 15.58 -15.45
CA THR A 18 -8.87 16.39 -14.31
C THR A 18 -8.32 17.82 -14.40
N LYS A 19 -7.05 18.00 -14.75
CA LYS A 19 -6.48 19.34 -14.98
C LYS A 19 -7.21 20.08 -16.10
N MET A 20 -7.47 19.39 -17.22
CA MET A 20 -8.13 19.98 -18.39
C MET A 20 -9.56 20.45 -18.09
N ILE A 21 -10.29 19.70 -17.25
CA ILE A 21 -11.69 19.99 -16.91
C ILE A 21 -11.80 21.11 -15.85
N TYR A 22 -10.97 21.06 -14.80
CA TYR A 22 -11.13 21.94 -13.64
C TYR A 22 -10.37 23.27 -13.74
N GLY A 23 -9.48 23.44 -14.73
CA GLY A 23 -8.78 24.71 -14.95
C GLY A 23 -7.97 25.19 -13.74
N VAL A 24 -7.51 24.26 -12.90
CA VAL A 24 -6.86 24.56 -11.61
C VAL A 24 -5.51 25.22 -11.85
N ASN A 25 -5.18 26.23 -11.03
CA ASN A 25 -3.86 26.87 -11.02
C ASN A 25 -2.75 25.80 -10.97
N THR A 26 -1.76 25.95 -11.86
CA THR A 26 -0.74 24.90 -12.07
C THR A 26 0.03 24.58 -10.80
N LEU A 27 0.39 25.61 -10.01
CA LEU A 27 1.11 25.44 -8.75
C LEU A 27 0.30 24.63 -7.72
N THR A 28 -1.00 24.88 -7.61
CA THR A 28 -1.89 24.15 -6.70
C THR A 28 -2.05 22.70 -7.16
N PHE A 29 -2.19 22.48 -8.46
CA PHE A 29 -2.29 21.15 -9.05
C PHE A 29 -1.02 20.31 -8.82
N ILE A 30 0.17 20.90 -8.99
CA ILE A 30 1.47 20.27 -8.71
C ILE A 30 1.52 19.82 -7.25
N ASN A 31 1.30 20.75 -6.31
CA ASN A 31 1.41 20.45 -4.87
C ASN A 31 0.41 19.37 -4.42
N GLN A 32 -0.83 19.42 -4.91
CA GLN A 32 -1.83 18.41 -4.57
C GLN A 32 -1.50 17.03 -5.17
N CYS A 33 -1.07 16.97 -6.44
CA CYS A 33 -0.64 15.70 -7.05
C CYS A 33 0.57 15.10 -6.34
N PHE A 34 1.54 15.92 -5.95
CA PHE A 34 2.71 15.48 -5.21
C PHE A 34 2.31 14.89 -3.85
N LEU A 35 1.51 15.61 -3.07
CA LEU A 35 1.09 15.20 -1.74
C LEU A 35 0.21 13.94 -1.78
N TYR A 36 -0.71 13.87 -2.75
CA TYR A 36 -1.54 12.69 -2.97
C TYR A 36 -0.69 11.47 -3.39
N GLY A 37 0.25 11.66 -4.31
CA GLY A 37 1.18 10.61 -4.72
C GLY A 37 2.04 10.10 -3.56
N LEU A 38 2.59 11.02 -2.76
CA LEU A 38 3.41 10.71 -1.59
C LEU A 38 2.62 9.92 -0.53
N THR A 39 1.43 10.38 -0.17
CA THR A 39 0.59 9.71 0.85
C THR A 39 0.23 8.29 0.44
N ILE A 40 -0.12 8.08 -0.83
CA ILE A 40 -0.40 6.76 -1.37
C ILE A 40 0.84 5.85 -1.36
N LEU A 41 2.01 6.39 -1.70
CA LEU A 41 3.28 5.67 -1.62
C LEU A 41 3.61 5.24 -0.19
N VAL A 42 3.40 6.12 0.80
CA VAL A 42 3.58 5.80 2.22
C VAL A 42 2.65 4.66 2.62
N VAL A 43 1.37 4.70 2.25
CA VAL A 43 0.43 3.61 2.54
C VAL A 43 0.86 2.30 1.86
N GLY A 44 1.29 2.35 0.59
CA GLY A 44 1.83 1.19 -0.13
C GLY A 44 3.08 0.61 0.55
N ALA A 45 3.96 1.45 1.06
CA ALA A 45 5.14 1.05 1.83
C ALA A 45 4.76 0.42 3.17
N CYS A 46 3.78 0.95 3.89
CA CYS A 46 3.26 0.34 5.12
C CYS A 46 2.72 -1.08 4.86
N ILE A 47 1.98 -1.28 3.77
CA ILE A 47 1.48 -2.61 3.37
C ILE A 47 2.65 -3.54 3.03
N PHE A 48 3.70 -3.03 2.36
CA PHE A 48 4.89 -3.81 2.08
C PHE A 48 5.59 -4.28 3.37
N ILE A 49 5.81 -3.38 4.33
CA ILE A 49 6.39 -3.70 5.64
C ILE A 49 5.52 -4.69 6.42
N TYR A 50 4.19 -4.57 6.29
CA TYR A 50 3.27 -5.54 6.89
C TYR A 50 3.41 -6.93 6.26
N GLN A 51 3.52 -7.01 4.93
CA GLN A 51 3.69 -8.26 4.19
C GLN A 51 5.04 -8.95 4.46
N THR A 52 6.13 -8.19 4.64
CA THR A 52 7.44 -8.78 4.96
C THR A 52 7.46 -9.45 6.34
N GLY A 53 6.41 -9.26 7.14
CA GLY A 53 6.31 -9.86 8.46
C GLY A 53 7.22 -9.18 9.47
N PHE A 54 7.67 -7.95 9.22
CA PHE A 54 8.45 -7.15 10.16
C PHE A 54 7.79 -7.12 11.55
N PHE A 55 6.48 -6.86 11.59
CA PHE A 55 5.70 -6.87 12.83
C PHE A 55 5.61 -8.24 13.50
N ARG A 56 5.77 -9.36 12.77
CA ARG A 56 5.75 -10.70 13.39
C ARG A 56 6.92 -10.87 14.37
N PHE A 57 8.07 -10.25 14.11
CA PHE A 57 9.20 -10.28 15.05
C PHE A 57 8.86 -9.54 16.34
N PHE A 58 8.29 -8.33 16.24
CA PHE A 58 7.82 -7.56 17.39
C PHE A 58 6.76 -8.33 18.18
N PHE A 59 5.71 -8.80 17.51
CA PHE A 59 4.63 -9.54 18.15
C PHE A 59 5.08 -10.89 18.74
N LYS A 60 6.12 -11.54 18.19
CA LYS A 60 6.68 -12.76 18.77
C LYS A 60 7.34 -12.48 20.12
N GLY A 61 8.09 -11.38 20.24
CA GLY A 61 8.67 -10.93 21.51
C GLY A 61 7.59 -10.60 22.55
N PHE A 62 6.58 -9.81 22.15
CA PHE A 62 5.43 -9.52 23.02
C PHE A 62 4.65 -10.78 23.41
N ARG A 63 4.46 -11.74 22.49
CA ARG A 63 3.77 -13.00 22.76
C ARG A 63 4.52 -13.86 23.78
N GLN A 64 5.85 -13.93 23.70
CA GLN A 64 6.65 -14.63 24.72
C GLN A 64 6.47 -13.98 26.09
N MET A 65 6.57 -12.65 26.17
CA MET A 65 6.39 -11.93 27.43
C MET A 65 4.98 -12.09 28.01
N TYR A 66 3.95 -12.05 27.15
CA TYR A 66 2.56 -12.27 27.55
C TYR A 66 2.30 -13.70 28.03
N GLN A 67 2.92 -14.70 27.40
CA GLN A 67 2.79 -16.11 27.83
C GLN A 67 3.40 -16.39 29.20
N PHE A 68 4.38 -15.57 29.64
CA PHE A 68 4.88 -15.63 31.03
C PHE A 68 3.84 -15.11 32.04
N ILE A 69 2.98 -14.17 31.65
CA ILE A 69 1.97 -13.56 32.53
C ILE A 69 0.65 -14.33 32.49
N VAL A 70 0.23 -14.78 31.30
CA VAL A 70 -1.03 -15.48 31.07
C VAL A 70 -0.78 -16.77 30.27
N PRO A 71 -0.87 -17.95 30.90
CA PRO A 71 -0.72 -19.21 30.18
C PRO A 71 -1.86 -19.38 29.17
N LYS A 72 -1.50 -19.63 27.91
CA LYS A 72 -2.45 -19.69 26.79
C LYS A 72 -3.26 -21.00 26.85
N PRO A 73 -4.60 -20.96 26.86
CA PRO A 73 -5.43 -22.17 26.95
C PRO A 73 -5.34 -23.04 25.67
N LYS A 74 -5.34 -24.36 25.85
CA LYS A 74 -5.19 -25.37 24.76
C LYS A 74 -6.23 -25.25 23.64
N ILE A 75 -7.38 -24.64 23.92
CA ILE A 75 -8.50 -24.45 22.99
C ILE A 75 -8.13 -23.43 21.91
N LEU A 76 -7.50 -22.31 22.29
CA LEU A 76 -7.03 -21.26 21.38
C LEU A 76 -5.88 -21.74 20.47
N ILE A 77 -5.09 -22.70 20.95
CA ILE A 77 -4.00 -23.30 20.17
C ILE A 77 -4.56 -24.13 19.02
N ARG A 78 -5.63 -24.91 19.27
CA ARG A 78 -6.30 -25.72 18.22
C ARG A 78 -7.01 -24.86 17.19
N GLU A 79 -7.57 -23.72 17.59
CA GLU A 79 -8.17 -22.77 16.65
C GLU A 79 -7.12 -22.04 15.80
N GLU A 80 -5.99 -21.64 16.41
CA GLU A 80 -4.85 -21.10 15.65
C GLU A 80 -4.32 -22.11 14.62
N GLU A 81 -4.26 -23.40 14.94
CA GLU A 81 -3.87 -24.47 14.01
C GLU A 81 -4.89 -24.68 12.88
N ARG A 82 -6.20 -24.62 13.17
CA ARG A 82 -7.24 -24.64 12.13
C ARG A 82 -7.12 -23.45 11.18
N LEU A 83 -6.97 -22.24 11.71
CA LEU A 83 -6.80 -21.02 10.93
C LEU A 83 -5.47 -20.99 10.15
N ALA A 84 -4.41 -21.63 10.67
CA ALA A 84 -3.14 -21.76 9.98
C ALA A 84 -3.20 -22.74 8.79
N ASN A 85 -4.09 -23.73 8.86
CA ASN A 85 -4.32 -24.74 7.83
C ASN A 85 -5.27 -24.29 6.71
N ASP A 86 -5.93 -23.13 6.84
CA ASP A 86 -6.67 -22.51 5.74
C ASP A 86 -5.71 -21.88 4.72
N VAL A 87 -5.06 -22.75 3.96
CA VAL A 87 -4.14 -22.41 2.87
C VAL A 87 -4.80 -21.45 1.88
N TRP A 88 -6.09 -21.67 1.59
CA TRP A 88 -6.87 -20.83 0.69
C TRP A 88 -6.98 -19.37 1.17
N TRP A 89 -7.27 -19.15 2.46
CA TRP A 89 -7.43 -17.81 3.01
C TRP A 89 -6.11 -17.03 3.00
N LYS A 90 -5.03 -17.72 3.36
CA LYS A 90 -3.68 -17.15 3.38
C LYS A 90 -3.21 -16.77 1.97
N GLU A 91 -3.51 -17.62 1.00
CA GLU A 91 -3.15 -17.40 -0.40
C GLU A 91 -3.99 -16.29 -1.04
N TRP A 92 -5.30 -16.26 -0.81
CA TRP A 92 -6.18 -15.17 -1.25
C TRP A 92 -5.73 -13.83 -0.65
N ARG A 93 -5.49 -13.77 0.66
CA ARG A 93 -5.00 -12.55 1.32
C ARG A 93 -3.67 -12.07 0.76
N SER A 94 -2.72 -12.99 0.53
CA SER A 94 -1.42 -12.66 -0.05
C SER A 94 -1.55 -12.10 -1.48
N ARG A 95 -2.39 -12.72 -2.31
CA ARG A 95 -2.69 -12.26 -3.68
C ARG A 95 -3.34 -10.88 -3.68
N THR A 96 -4.36 -10.66 -2.85
CA THR A 96 -5.05 -9.38 -2.73
C THR A 96 -4.11 -8.27 -2.27
N LEU A 97 -3.33 -8.51 -1.20
CA LEU A 97 -2.37 -7.51 -0.71
C LEU A 97 -1.27 -7.21 -1.75
N ASN A 98 -0.81 -8.20 -2.52
CA ASN A 98 0.16 -7.98 -3.58
C ASN A 98 -0.41 -7.15 -4.73
N ASN A 99 -1.68 -7.35 -5.08
CA ASN A 99 -2.34 -6.56 -6.12
C ASN A 99 -2.58 -5.12 -5.64
N VAL A 100 -3.11 -4.95 -4.42
CA VAL A 100 -3.31 -3.64 -3.79
C VAL A 100 -1.99 -2.87 -3.69
N LYS A 101 -0.90 -3.51 -3.26
CA LYS A 101 0.43 -2.91 -3.24
C LYS A 101 0.87 -2.43 -4.62
N LYS A 102 0.74 -3.27 -5.65
CA LYS A 102 1.12 -2.88 -7.03
C LYS A 102 0.32 -1.68 -7.54
N ILE A 103 -0.99 -1.65 -7.24
CA ILE A 103 -1.88 -0.55 -7.60
C ILE A 103 -1.44 0.74 -6.88
N LEU A 104 -1.31 0.70 -5.54
CA LEU A 104 -0.88 1.86 -4.75
C LEU A 104 0.47 2.41 -5.22
N LEU A 105 1.44 1.53 -5.44
CA LEU A 105 2.75 1.97 -5.92
C LEU A 105 2.66 2.59 -7.32
N GLY A 106 1.87 2.03 -8.24
CA GLY A 106 1.69 2.59 -9.58
C GLY A 106 1.00 3.95 -9.57
N ILE A 107 -0.03 4.11 -8.75
CA ILE A 107 -0.76 5.38 -8.59
C ILE A 107 0.16 6.45 -7.97
N GLY A 108 0.88 6.10 -6.92
CA GLY A 108 1.75 7.02 -6.20
C GLY A 108 2.90 7.50 -7.07
N THR A 109 3.59 6.59 -7.76
CA THR A 109 4.69 6.96 -8.67
C THR A 109 4.20 7.76 -9.86
N GLY A 110 3.04 7.42 -10.44
CA GLY A 110 2.43 8.18 -11.54
C GLY A 110 2.11 9.62 -11.16
N SER A 111 1.53 9.82 -9.98
CA SER A 111 1.16 11.15 -9.47
C SER A 111 2.37 12.04 -9.22
N ILE A 112 3.45 11.48 -8.63
CA ILE A 112 4.70 12.20 -8.42
C ILE A 112 5.39 12.53 -9.75
N PHE A 113 5.43 11.58 -10.70
CA PHE A 113 6.05 11.82 -12.01
C PHE A 113 5.38 12.97 -12.75
N ILE A 114 4.05 13.04 -12.76
CA ILE A 114 3.30 14.14 -13.38
C ILE A 114 3.61 15.45 -12.68
N SER A 115 3.62 15.47 -11.35
CA SER A 115 3.98 16.65 -10.57
C SER A 115 5.36 17.18 -10.95
N LEU A 116 6.35 16.31 -11.09
CA LEU A 116 7.72 16.68 -11.46
C LEU A 116 7.81 17.22 -12.89
N ILE A 117 7.12 16.57 -13.85
CA ILE A 117 7.08 17.05 -15.24
C ILE A 117 6.50 18.46 -15.33
N TYR A 118 5.42 18.73 -14.60
CA TYR A 118 4.83 20.07 -14.57
C TYR A 118 5.72 21.08 -13.86
N TYR A 119 6.36 20.70 -12.75
CA TYR A 119 7.29 21.58 -12.04
C TYR A 119 8.49 22.00 -12.91
N ILE A 120 9.07 21.06 -13.66
CA ILE A 120 10.19 21.34 -14.58
C ILE A 120 9.76 22.25 -15.74
N LYS A 121 8.51 22.13 -16.20
CA LYS A 121 7.98 22.94 -17.30
C LYS A 121 7.65 24.38 -16.90
N GLU A 122 7.42 24.63 -15.62
CA GLU A 122 7.12 25.97 -15.07
C GLU A 122 8.39 26.78 -14.74
N PHE A 123 9.57 26.13 -14.79
CA PHE A 123 10.90 26.72 -14.58
C PHE A 123 11.57 27.06 -15.92
#